data_AF-A0A8J7NPF6-F1
#
_entry.id   AF-A0A8J7NPF6-F1
#
_cell.length_a   1.000
_cell.length_b   1.000
_cell.length_c   1.000
_cell.angle_alpha   90.00
_cell.angle_beta   90.00
_cell.angle_gamma   90.00
#
_symmetry.space_group_name_H-M   'P 1'
#
loop_
_entity.id
_entity.type
_entity.pdbx_description
1 polymer ?
#
loop_
_entity_poly.entity_id
_entity_poly.type
_entity_poly.pdbx_seq_one_letter_code
_entity_poly.pdbx_strand_id
1 'polypeptide(L)'
;VWMDAAKQVFSSYSLCGGILTSLGSHNKYNNNCYKDSFYLCLLNSATSFVAGFAIFSVLGFMAYEQGVDISLVAESGPGLVFITYPRALAMMPLPQLWATFFFIMIILLGLDTEVRPYYSIVYTVCPR
;
A
#
# COMPACT_ATOMS: atom_id res chain seq x y z
N VAL A 1 -8.85 14.88 11.29
CA VAL A 1 -9.25 13.46 11.51
C VAL A 1 -10.27 12.95 10.48
N TRP A 2 -11.52 13.41 10.45
CA TRP A 2 -12.53 12.88 9.49
C TRP A 2 -12.21 13.20 8.03
N MET A 3 -11.75 14.42 7.74
CA MET A 3 -11.33 14.82 6.40
C MET A 3 -10.11 14.00 5.92
N ASP A 4 -9.19 13.68 6.82
CA ASP A 4 -7.98 12.90 6.49
C ASP A 4 -8.32 11.43 6.27
N ALA A 5 -9.23 10.88 7.07
CA ALA A 5 -9.78 9.54 6.86
C ALA A 5 -10.49 9.44 5.50
N ALA A 6 -11.29 10.44 5.12
CA ALA A 6 -11.90 10.49 3.80
C ALA A 6 -10.83 10.51 2.70
N LYS A 7 -9.86 11.43 2.78
CA LYS A 7 -8.74 11.50 1.81
C LYS A 7 -8.00 10.17 1.69
N GLN A 8 -7.71 9.49 2.81
CA GLN A 8 -7.05 8.20 2.83
C GLN A 8 -7.86 7.14 2.09
N VAL A 9 -9.17 7.07 2.31
CA VAL A 9 -10.06 6.12 1.62
C VAL A 9 -10.14 6.42 0.12
N PHE A 10 -10.34 7.68 -0.27
CA PHE A 10 -10.40 8.07 -1.68
C PHE A 10 -9.10 7.77 -2.43
N SER A 11 -7.95 8.04 -1.80
CA SER A 11 -6.63 7.75 -2.35
C SER A 11 -6.36 6.24 -2.43
N SER A 12 -6.68 5.49 -1.36
CA SER A 12 -6.44 4.05 -1.27
C SER A 12 -7.12 3.25 -2.38
N TYR A 13 -8.35 3.61 -2.74
CA TYR A 13 -9.09 2.94 -3.82
C TYR A 13 -8.97 3.64 -5.18
N SER A 14 -8.37 4.83 -5.24
CA SER A 14 -8.30 5.64 -6.46
C SER A 14 -9.68 5.83 -7.13
N LEU A 15 -10.71 6.13 -6.32
CA LEU A 15 -12.13 6.12 -6.75
C LEU A 15 -12.42 7.04 -7.95
N CYS A 16 -11.68 8.13 -8.07
CA CYS A 16 -11.87 9.12 -9.15
C CYS A 16 -11.06 8.80 -10.42
N GLY A 17 -10.19 7.79 -10.40
CA GLY A 17 -9.24 7.50 -11.48
C GLY A 17 -9.80 6.69 -12.66
N GLY A 18 -11.07 6.26 -12.62
CA GLY A 18 -11.69 5.45 -13.69
C GLY A 18 -11.22 3.99 -13.77
N ILE A 19 -10.18 3.62 -13.01
CA ILE A 19 -9.55 2.30 -13.01
C ILE A 19 -10.56 1.19 -12.68
N LEU A 20 -11.36 1.35 -11.61
CA LEU A 20 -12.33 0.34 -11.20
C LEU A 20 -13.45 0.17 -12.23
N THR A 21 -13.86 1.25 -12.88
CA THR A 21 -14.86 1.22 -13.95
C THR A 21 -14.32 0.47 -15.17
N SER A 22 -13.06 0.73 -15.55
CA SER A 22 -12.39 0.01 -16.64
C SER A 22 -12.18 -1.47 -16.32
N LEU A 23 -11.78 -1.82 -15.11
CA LEU A 23 -11.65 -3.22 -14.70
C LEU A 23 -13.03 -3.92 -14.65
N GLY A 24 -14.06 -3.20 -14.22
CA GLY A 24 -15.44 -3.69 -14.16
C GLY A 24 -16.04 -3.98 -15.54
N SER A 25 -15.68 -3.23 -16.58
CA SER A 25 -16.20 -3.45 -17.94
C SER A 25 -15.75 -4.78 -18.55
N HIS A 26 -14.66 -5.37 -18.06
CA HIS A 26 -14.16 -6.68 -18.45
C HIS A 26 -14.81 -7.85 -17.69
N ASN A 27 -15.69 -7.56 -16.74
CA ASN A 27 -16.36 -8.59 -15.95
C ASN A 27 -17.48 -9.28 -16.75
N LYS A 28 -17.86 -10.50 -16.36
CA LYS A 28 -19.03 -11.16 -16.97
C LYS A 28 -20.30 -10.36 -16.64
N TYR A 29 -21.23 -10.27 -17.59
CA TYR A 29 -22.46 -9.47 -17.44
C TYR A 29 -23.27 -9.83 -16.19
N ASN A 30 -23.34 -11.13 -15.85
CA ASN A 30 -24.06 -11.60 -14.67
C ASN A 30 -23.14 -11.88 -13.45
N ASN A 31 -21.96 -11.24 -13.39
CA ASN A 31 -21.08 -11.36 -12.24
C ASN A 31 -21.62 -10.53 -11.06
N ASN A 32 -21.50 -11.07 -9.84
CA ASN A 32 -21.94 -10.37 -8.63
C ASN A 32 -20.90 -9.32 -8.19
N CYS A 33 -20.96 -8.14 -8.80
CA CYS A 33 -20.08 -7.01 -8.47
C CYS A 33 -20.24 -6.48 -7.03
N TYR A 34 -21.40 -6.68 -6.41
CA TYR A 34 -21.63 -6.28 -5.01
C TYR A 34 -20.75 -7.10 -4.05
N LYS A 35 -20.71 -8.42 -4.26
CA LYS A 35 -19.86 -9.33 -3.49
C LYS A 35 -18.39 -8.96 -3.68
N ASP A 36 -17.95 -8.74 -4.92
CA ASP A 36 -16.57 -8.35 -5.23
C ASP A 36 -16.19 -7.02 -4.58
N SER A 37 -17.09 -6.03 -4.62
CA SER A 37 -16.88 -4.73 -3.99
C SER A 37 -16.72 -4.85 -2.47
N PHE A 38 -17.52 -5.71 -1.83
CA PHE A 38 -17.38 -5.96 -0.40
C PHE A 38 -16.04 -6.60 -0.04
N TYR A 39 -15.61 -7.64 -0.78
CA TYR A 39 -14.30 -8.26 -0.56
C TYR A 39 -13.15 -7.31 -0.85
N LEU A 40 -13.25 -6.50 -1.90
CA LEU A 40 -12.25 -5.49 -2.23
C LEU A 40 -12.06 -4.50 -1.09
N CYS A 41 -13.16 -4.00 -0.51
CA CYS A 41 -13.10 -3.12 0.65
C CYS A 41 -12.47 -3.80 1.88
N LEU A 42 -12.93 -5.01 2.19
CA LEU A 42 -12.48 -5.76 3.35
C LEU A 42 -10.98 -6.10 3.26
N LEU A 43 -10.52 -6.62 2.11
CA LEU A 43 -9.13 -7.03 1.92
C LEU A 43 -8.19 -5.82 1.90
N ASN A 44 -8.57 -4.70 1.29
CA ASN A 44 -7.75 -3.48 1.30
C ASN A 44 -7.57 -2.94 2.73
N SER A 45 -8.65 -2.86 3.51
CA SER A 45 -8.60 -2.42 4.90
C SER A 45 -7.82 -3.40 5.79
N ALA A 46 -8.04 -4.72 5.63
CA ALA A 46 -7.31 -5.74 6.38
C ALA A 46 -5.81 -5.69 6.08
N THR A 47 -5.43 -5.53 4.81
CA THR A 47 -4.01 -5.42 4.40
C THR A 47 -3.37 -4.19 5.02
N SER A 48 -4.06 -3.04 4.99
CA SER A 48 -3.58 -1.80 5.60
C SER A 48 -3.42 -1.92 7.12
N PHE A 49 -4.35 -2.63 7.78
CA PHE A 49 -4.28 -2.89 9.22
C PHE A 49 -3.09 -3.79 9.59
N VAL A 50 -2.89 -4.89 8.87
CA VAL A 50 -1.76 -5.80 9.07
C VAL A 50 -0.43 -5.10 8.75
N ALA A 51 -0.37 -4.33 7.67
CA ALA A 51 0.80 -3.53 7.32
C ALA A 51 1.13 -2.52 8.43
N GLY A 52 0.13 -1.91 9.06
CA GLY A 52 0.32 -1.03 10.22
C GLY A 52 1.09 -1.73 11.36
N PHE A 53 0.70 -2.94 11.74
CA PHE A 53 1.43 -3.69 12.77
C PHE A 53 2.85 -4.02 12.36
N ALA A 54 3.05 -4.51 11.13
CA ALA A 54 4.39 -4.77 10.61
C ALA A 54 5.24 -3.49 10.69
N ILE A 55 4.66 -2.35 10.32
CA ILE A 55 5.39 -1.09 10.28
C ILE A 55 5.79 -0.62 11.67
N PHE A 56 4.82 -0.53 12.59
CA PHE A 56 5.07 -0.06 13.95
C PHE A 56 5.94 -1.04 14.75
N SER A 57 5.94 -2.34 14.43
CA SER A 57 6.82 -3.31 15.10
C SER A 57 8.30 -3.06 14.80
N VAL A 58 8.65 -2.81 13.53
CA VAL A 58 10.02 -2.51 13.10
C VAL A 58 10.49 -1.16 13.63
N LEU A 59 9.62 -0.14 13.58
CA LEU A 59 9.92 1.18 14.13
C LEU A 59 10.07 1.15 15.65
N GLY A 60 9.24 0.37 16.35
CA GLY A 60 9.32 0.17 17.79
C GLY A 60 10.62 -0.51 18.22
N PHE A 61 11.06 -1.52 17.46
CA PHE A 61 12.36 -2.16 17.66
C PHE A 61 13.51 -1.15 17.48
N MET A 62 13.48 -0.34 16.42
CA MET A 62 14.49 0.70 16.19
C MET A 62 14.52 1.76 17.30
N ALA A 63 13.34 2.20 17.76
CA ALA A 63 13.22 3.17 18.85
C ALA A 63 13.81 2.63 20.16
N TYR A 64 13.55 1.35 20.47
CA TYR A 64 14.12 0.67 21.62
C TYR A 64 15.65 0.57 21.56
N GLU A 65 16.20 0.13 20.43
CA GLU A 65 17.66 -0.03 20.26
C GLU A 65 18.42 1.30 20.26
N GLN A 66 17.81 2.37 19.76
CA GLN A 66 18.44 3.70 19.68
C GLN A 66 18.14 4.58 20.90
N GLY A 67 17.24 4.16 21.80
CA GLY A 67 16.81 4.97 22.94
C GLY A 67 16.12 6.28 22.55
N VAL A 68 15.52 6.33 21.36
CA VAL A 68 14.81 7.51 20.84
C VAL A 68 13.30 7.31 20.93
N ASP A 69 12.56 8.41 21.04
CA ASP A 69 11.09 8.36 21.06
C ASP A 69 10.54 7.89 19.69
N ILE A 70 9.44 7.14 19.72
CA ILE A 70 8.80 6.58 18.52
C ILE A 70 8.36 7.67 17.54
N SER A 71 8.02 8.87 18.02
CA SER A 71 7.60 9.99 17.18
C SER A 71 8.71 10.50 16.25
N LEU A 72 9.99 10.32 16.63
CA LEU A 72 11.14 10.72 15.81
C LEU A 72 11.43 9.74 14.68
N VAL A 73 11.01 8.48 14.81
CA VAL A 73 11.22 7.45 13.77
C VAL A 73 9.96 7.23 12.92
N ALA A 74 8.77 7.62 13.40
CA ALA A 74 7.50 7.45 12.70
C ALA A 74 7.13 8.64 11.78
N GLU A 75 8.12 9.34 11.22
CA GLU A 75 7.87 10.43 10.29
C GLU A 75 7.14 9.92 9.03
N SER A 76 6.09 10.59 8.58
CA SER A 76 5.33 10.18 7.40
C SER A 76 6.00 10.64 6.11
N GLY A 77 6.02 9.79 5.07
CA GLY A 77 6.45 10.16 3.73
C GLY A 77 7.49 9.20 3.13
N PRO A 78 8.10 9.57 1.98
CA PRO A 78 9.09 8.73 1.31
C PRO A 78 10.33 8.47 2.17
N GLY A 79 10.70 9.44 3.00
CA GLY A 79 11.84 9.33 3.92
C GLY A 79 11.72 8.17 4.90
N LEU A 80 10.49 7.83 5.33
CA LEU A 80 10.25 6.67 6.18
C LEU A 80 10.73 5.40 5.50
N VAL A 81 10.27 5.17 4.27
CA VAL A 81 10.50 3.95 3.50
C VAL A 81 11.95 3.86 3.01
N PHE A 82 12.59 4.97 2.66
CA PHE A 82 13.92 4.96 2.03
C PHE A 82 15.09 5.27 2.97
N ILE A 83 14.83 5.78 4.18
CA ILE A 83 15.89 6.13 5.15
C ILE A 83 15.69 5.34 6.44
N THR A 84 14.55 5.53 7.10
CA THR A 84 14.30 4.95 8.42
C THR A 84 14.20 3.42 8.36
N TYR A 85 13.49 2.90 7.36
CA TYR A 85 13.32 1.45 7.19
C TYR A 85 14.64 0.71 6.92
N PRO A 86 15.42 1.06 5.88
CA PRO A 86 16.69 0.39 5.63
C PRO A 86 17.63 0.44 6.83
N ARG A 87 17.61 1.54 7.59
CA ARG A 87 18.35 1.67 8.85
C ARG A 87 17.86 0.69 9.92
N ALA A 88 16.55 0.55 10.11
CA ALA A 88 15.98 -0.43 11.04
C ALA A 88 16.28 -1.87 10.63
N LEU A 89 16.17 -2.18 9.32
CA LEU A 89 16.46 -3.51 8.77
C LEU A 89 17.93 -3.89 8.95
N ALA A 90 18.86 -2.93 8.87
CA ALA A 90 20.29 -3.15 9.07
C ALA A 90 20.66 -3.54 10.52
N MET A 91 19.81 -3.22 11.49
CA MET A 91 20.02 -3.53 12.91
C MET A 91 19.48 -4.92 13.29
N MET A 92 18.68 -5.56 12.42
CA MET A 92 18.15 -6.91 12.66
C MET A 92 19.16 -8.00 12.30
N PRO A 93 19.08 -9.19 12.95
CA PRO A 93 19.90 -10.33 12.56
C PRO A 93 19.57 -10.76 11.12
N LEU A 94 20.61 -11.03 10.31
CA LEU A 94 20.51 -11.33 8.87
C LEU A 94 19.89 -10.20 8.02
N PRO A 95 20.48 -8.99 8.03
CA PRO A 95 19.89 -7.79 7.41
C PRO A 95 19.66 -7.92 5.90
N GLN A 96 20.48 -8.72 5.20
CA GLN A 96 20.36 -8.94 3.76
C GLN A 96 19.03 -9.61 3.35
N LEU A 97 18.54 -10.54 4.17
CA LEU A 97 17.28 -11.25 3.90
C LEU A 97 16.09 -10.31 4.06
N TRP A 98 16.06 -9.53 5.15
CA TRP A 98 14.98 -8.56 5.41
C TRP A 98 14.95 -7.41 4.40
N ALA A 99 16.12 -6.90 4.02
CA ALA A 99 16.24 -5.89 2.97
C ALA A 99 15.67 -6.41 1.64
N THR A 100 15.98 -7.66 1.27
CA THR A 100 15.47 -8.26 0.03
C THR A 100 13.95 -8.32 0.03
N PHE A 101 13.31 -8.81 1.09
CA PHE A 101 11.84 -8.84 1.18
C PHE A 101 11.22 -7.44 1.15
N PHE A 102 11.83 -6.48 1.83
CA PHE A 102 11.36 -5.10 1.86
C PHE A 102 11.40 -4.43 0.47
N PHE A 103 12.51 -4.55 -0.25
CA PHE A 103 12.63 -3.96 -1.58
C PHE A 103 11.76 -4.69 -2.61
N ILE A 104 11.62 -6.02 -2.54
CA ILE A 104 10.68 -6.76 -3.39
C ILE A 104 9.25 -6.27 -3.12
N MET A 105 8.86 -6.11 -1.85
CA MET A 105 7.54 -5.59 -1.49
C MET A 105 7.31 -4.19 -2.10
N ILE A 106 8.27 -3.26 -1.97
CA ILE A 106 8.16 -1.91 -2.56
C ILE A 106 8.01 -2.00 -4.08
N ILE A 107 8.79 -2.84 -4.76
CA ILE A 107 8.71 -3.02 -6.21
C ILE A 107 7.34 -3.54 -6.61
N LEU A 108 6.82 -4.56 -5.91
CA LEU A 108 5.50 -5.11 -6.19
C LEU A 108 4.39 -4.08 -5.97
N LEU A 109 4.45 -3.29 -4.90
CA LEU A 109 3.49 -2.21 -4.62
C LEU A 109 3.56 -1.10 -5.67
N GLY A 110 4.77 -0.71 -6.08
CA GLY A 110 4.98 0.27 -7.14
C GLY A 110 4.44 -0.22 -8.48
N LEU A 111 4.77 -1.46 -8.87
CA LEU A 111 4.29 -2.07 -10.10
C LEU A 111 2.76 -2.18 -10.12
N ASP A 112 2.13 -2.65 -9.05
CA ASP A 112 0.66 -2.71 -8.96
C ASP A 112 0.00 -1.34 -9.15
N THR A 113 0.61 -0.29 -8.58
CA THR A 113 0.07 1.07 -8.63
C THR A 113 0.20 1.69 -10.02
N GLU A 114 1.30 1.47 -10.74
CA GLU A 114 1.54 2.06 -12.07
C GLU A 114 0.83 1.30 -13.20
N VAL A 115 0.70 -0.03 -13.06
CA VAL A 115 0.12 -0.89 -14.09
C VAL A 115 -1.39 -0.66 -14.25
N ARG A 116 -2.10 -0.39 -13.14
CA ARG A 116 -3.57 -0.18 -13.14
C ARG A 116 -4.03 1.05 -13.96
N PRO A 117 -3.48 2.27 -13.76
CA PRO A 117 -3.78 3.43 -14.59
C PRO A 117 -3.43 3.21 -16.06
N TYR A 118 -2.30 2.56 -16.34
CA TYR A 118 -1.89 2.27 -17.72
C TYR A 118 -2.95 1.46 -18.46
N TYR A 119 -3.42 0.34 -17.87
CA TYR A 119 -4.50 -0.44 -18.45
C TYR A 119 -5.79 0.38 -18.60
N SER A 120 -6.17 1.14 -17.58
CA SER A 120 -7.38 1.97 -17.64
C SER A 120 -7.35 2.97 -18.80
N ILE A 121 -6.22 3.62 -19.05
CA ILE A 121 -6.07 4.58 -20.16
C ILE A 121 -6.15 3.85 -21.50
N VAL A 122 -5.45 2.73 -21.66
CA VAL A 122 -5.46 1.94 -22.90
C VAL A 122 -6.87 1.49 -23.25
N TYR A 123 -7.62 0.95 -22.29
CA TYR A 123 -8.99 0.49 -22.51
C TYR A 123 -10.01 1.62 -22.68
N THR A 124 -9.75 2.80 -22.12
CA THR A 124 -10.61 3.97 -22.32
C THR A 124 -10.41 4.59 -23.71
N VAL A 125 -9.16 4.61 -24.22
CA VAL A 125 -8.82 5.19 -25.53
C VAL A 125 -9.10 4.22 -26.68
N CYS A 126 -8.93 2.91 -26.47
CA CYS A 126 -9.28 1.87 -27.42
C CYS A 126 -10.42 1.00 -26.86
N PRO A 127 -11.65 1.54 -26.74
CA PRO A 127 -12.81 0.75 -26.37
C PRO A 127 -13.11 -0.21 -27.54
N ARG A 128 -13.06 -1.52 -27.27
CA ARG A 128 -13.60 -2.52 -28.20
C ARG A 128 -15.12 -2.54 -28.15
#